data_AF-A0A969RV98-F1
#
_entry.id   AF-A0A969RV98-F1
#
_cell.length_a   1.000
_cell.length_b   1.000
_cell.length_c   1.000
_cell.angle_alpha   90.00
_cell.angle_beta   90.00
_cell.angle_gamma   90.00
#
_symmetry.space_group_name_H-M   'P 1'
#
loop_
_entity.id
_entity.type
_entity.pdbx_description
1 polymer ?
#
loop_
_entity_poly.entity_id
_entity_poly.type
_entity_poly.pdbx_seq_one_letter_code
_entity_poly.pdbx_strand_id
1 'polypeptide(L)' 'MPIEWATTTMNLATAYYSRIKGDRAENIEQAIAAYEQALTVMTQTAMPID' A
#
# COMPACT_ATOMS: atom_id res chain seq x y z
N MET A 1 8.86 -1.99 12.69
CA MET A 1 9.47 -3.03 11.81
C MET A 1 8.96 -2.87 10.37
N PRO A 2 9.71 -3.25 9.32
CA PRO A 2 9.31 -3.10 7.91
C PRO A 2 7.91 -3.65 7.58
N ILE A 3 7.52 -4.76 8.21
CA ILE A 3 6.18 -5.36 8.08
C ILE A 3 5.06 -4.48 8.66
N GLU A 4 5.29 -3.79 9.78
CA GLU A 4 4.30 -2.89 10.39
C GLU A 4 4.07 -1.66 9.51
N TRP A 5 5.13 -1.17 8.87
CA TRP A 5 5.02 -0.11 7.86
C TRP A 5 4.21 -0.59 6.66
N ALA A 6 4.52 -1.77 6.11
CA ALA A 6 3.77 -2.34 4.98
C ALA A 6 2.28 -2.52 5.32
N THR A 7 1.97 -2.99 6.53
CA THR A 7 0.59 -3.14 7.02
C THR A 7 -0.12 -1.79 7.11
N THR A 8 0.56 -0.76 7.62
CA THR A 8 0.01 0.59 7.70
C THR A 8 -0.24 1.18 6.31
N THR A 9 0.68 0.96 5.37
CA THR A 9 0.55 1.40 3.97
C THR A 9 -0.59 0.68 3.25
N MET A 10 -0.85 -0.61 3.53
CA MET A 10 -2.04 -1.31 3.02
C MET A 10 -3.36 -0.69 3.52
N ASN A 11 -3.40 -0.28 4.79
CA ASN A 11 -4.58 0.40 5.34
C ASN A 11 -4.78 1.78 4.68
N LEU A 12 -3.69 2.50 4.41
CA LEU A 12 -3.72 3.75 3.65
C LEU A 12 -4.26 3.54 2.23
N ALA A 13 -3.79 2.52 1.52
CA ALA A 13 -4.29 2.16 0.20
C ALA A 13 -5.79 1.88 0.21
N THR A 14 -6.26 1.12 1.20
CA THR A 14 -7.68 0.81 1.40
C THR A 14 -8.51 2.06 1.70
N ALA A 15 -7.95 3.01 2.47
CA ALA A 15 -8.58 4.28 2.75
C ALA A 15 -8.72 5.15 1.50
N TYR A 16 -7.69 5.22 0.64
CA TYR A 16 -7.76 5.92 -0.65
C TYR A 16 -8.79 5.28 -1.57
N TYR A 17 -8.80 3.95 -1.69
CA TYR A 17 -9.77 3.22 -2.50
C TYR A 17 -11.22 3.49 -2.07
N SER A 18 -11.46 3.61 -0.77
CA SER A 18 -12.80 3.84 -0.19
C SER A 18 -13.18 5.32 -0.11
N ARG A 19 -12.28 6.23 -0.47
CA ARG A 19 -12.46 7.68 -0.26
C ARG A 19 -13.47 8.25 -1.25
N ILE A 20 -14.57 8.77 -0.71
CA ILE A 20 -15.65 9.42 -1.49
C ILE A 20 -15.27 10.87 -1.88
N LYS A 21 -14.35 11.49 -1.15
CA LYS A 21 -13.90 12.87 -1.38
C LYS A 21 -12.73 12.93 -2.35
N GLY A 22 -12.74 13.90 -3.26
CA GLY A 22 -11.68 14.11 -4.26
C GLY A 22 -12.02 13.46 -5.60
N ASP A 23 -11.06 13.48 -6.53
CA ASP A 23 -11.22 12.79 -7.79
C ASP A 23 -11.08 11.27 -7.60
N ARG A 24 -12.00 10.51 -8.19
CA ARG A 24 -12.03 9.06 -8.03
C ARG A 24 -10.83 8.38 -8.69
N ALA A 25 -10.40 8.85 -9.85
CA ALA A 25 -9.26 8.26 -10.55
C ALA A 25 -7.98 8.52 -9.76
N GLU A 26 -7.77 9.75 -9.29
CA GLU A 26 -6.62 10.09 -8.45
C GLU A 26 -6.59 9.25 -7.16
N ASN A 27 -7.73 9.09 -6.48
CA ASN A 27 -7.83 8.24 -5.29
C ASN A 27 -7.47 6.77 -5.60
N ILE A 28 -7.85 6.25 -6.77
CA ILE A 28 -7.49 4.89 -7.19
C ILE A 28 -5.99 4.79 -7.50
N GLU A 29 -5.40 5.77 -8.19
CA GLU A 29 -3.96 5.79 -8.47
C GLU A 29 -3.13 5.82 -7.17
N GLN A 30 -3.55 6.63 -6.20
CA GLN A 30 -2.91 6.66 -4.87
C GLN A 30 -3.04 5.32 -4.14
N ALA A 31 -4.19 4.65 -4.24
CA ALA A 31 -4.38 3.32 -3.66
C ALA A 31 -3.46 2.27 -4.30
N ILE A 32 -3.36 2.26 -5.64
CA ILE A 32 -2.47 1.34 -6.38
C ILE A 32 -1.01 1.55 -5.95
N ALA A 33 -0.54 2.79 -5.97
CA ALA A 33 0.84 3.11 -5.59
C ALA A 33 1.17 2.70 -4.14
N ALA A 34 0.21 2.83 -3.22
CA ALA A 34 0.37 2.39 -1.84
C ALA A 34 0.38 0.85 -1.71
N TYR A 35 -0.48 0.14 -2.45
CA TYR A 35 -0.46 -1.33 -2.47
C TYR A 35 0.85 -1.88 -3.04
N GLU A 36 1.36 -1.32 -4.13
CA GLU A 36 2.62 -1.73 -4.75
C GLU A 36 3.83 -1.57 -3.79
N GLN A 37 3.86 -0.47 -3.05
CA GLN A 37 4.88 -0.21 -2.03
C GLN A 37 4.82 -1.23 -0.89
N ALA A 38 3.63 -1.48 -0.35
CA ALA A 38 3.46 -2.46 0.73
C ALA A 38 3.83 -3.88 0.26
N LEU A 39 3.42 -4.25 -0.95
CA LEU A 39 3.74 -5.54 -1.56
C LEU A 39 5.25 -5.72 -1.72
N THR A 40 5.95 -4.70 -2.21
CA THR A 40 7.42 -4.74 -2.37
C THR A 40 8.12 -5.08 -1.06
N VAL A 41 7.74 -4.42 0.03
CA VAL A 41 8.33 -4.67 1.37
C VAL A 41 7.97 -6.05 1.90
N MET A 42 6.71 -6.49 1.72
CA MET A 42 6.28 -7.83 2.11
C MET A 42 7.05 -8.91 1.34
N THR A 43 7.23 -8.75 0.04
CA THR A 43 7.96 -9.68 -0.82
C THR A 43 9.45 -9.74 -0.46
N GLN A 44 10.09 -8.60 -0.21
CA GLN A 44 11.49 -8.57 0.25
C GLN A 44 11.65 -9.24 1.63
N THR A 45 10.71 -9.02 2.54
CA THR A 45 10.79 -9.64 3.87
C THR A 45 10.49 -11.15 3.81
N ALA A 46 9.62 -11.59 2.90
CA ALA A 46 9.27 -13.00 2.70
C ALA A 46 10.35 -13.78 1.94
N MET A 47 11.22 -13.10 1.19
CA MET A 47 12.40 -13.67 0.55
C MET A 47 13.67 -13.07 1.17
N PRO A 48 14.08 -13.49 2.38
CA PRO A 48 15.40 -13.14 2.87
C PRO A 48 16.40 -13.80 1.91
N ILE A 49 17.06 -12.98 1.09
CA ILE A 49 18.16 -13.46 0.26
C ILE A 49 19.33 -13.72 1.22
N ASP A 50 19.75 -14.99 1.30
CA ASP A 50 20.94 -15.46 2.03
C ASP A 50 22.23 -14.80 1.50
#